data_AF-K0DPD8-F1
#
_entry.id   AF-K0DPD8-F1
#
_cell.length_a   1.000
_cell.length_b   1.000
_cell.length_c   1.000
_cell.angle_alpha   90.00
_cell.angle_beta   90.00
_cell.angle_gamma   90.00
#
_symmetry.space_group_name_H-M   'P 1'
#
loop_
_entity.id
_entity.type
_entity.pdbx_description
1 polymer ?
#
loop_
_entity_poly.entity_id
_entity_poly.type
_entity_poly.pdbx_seq_one_letter_code
_entity_poly.pdbx_strand_id
1 'polypeptide(L)'
;MPQIHSFRLLGTLAIAVASLCSSANACAQLGGVMAPRAGMSAPQSLLNGALRLRTSTDAGNTTINEYGTSSGEIVAYTWQGPTMPDLAALLGKYAGSYRAGAAAAADGNLHASRVVRPDVIVESGGPMRGYAGRAWLPGALPPGVTADDLR
;
A
#
# COMPACT_ATOMS: atom_id res chain seq x y z
N MET A 1 67.07 -31.21 -19.37
CA MET A 1 65.72 -31.83 -19.32
C MET A 1 65.59 -32.45 -17.94
N PRO A 2 64.58 -32.15 -17.10
CA PRO A 2 63.11 -31.96 -17.34
C PRO A 2 62.62 -30.51 -17.05
N GLN A 3 61.56 -29.91 -17.63
CA GLN A 3 60.10 -30.22 -17.67
C GLN A 3 59.45 -30.13 -16.27
N ILE A 4 58.64 -29.09 -15.96
CA ILE A 4 57.15 -29.11 -15.76
C ILE A 4 56.85 -28.18 -14.54
N HIS A 5 55.80 -27.35 -14.37
CA HIS A 5 54.64 -26.91 -15.16
C HIS A 5 54.12 -25.56 -14.63
N SER A 6 53.43 -24.88 -15.54
CA SER A 6 52.74 -23.60 -15.45
C SER A 6 51.75 -23.46 -14.29
N PHE A 7 51.77 -22.29 -13.66
CA PHE A 7 50.78 -21.84 -12.68
C PHE A 7 49.46 -21.54 -13.41
N ARG A 8 48.43 -22.36 -13.22
CA ARG A 8 47.07 -22.09 -13.70
C ARG A 8 46.38 -21.16 -12.71
N LEU A 9 46.22 -19.88 -13.08
CA LEU A 9 45.33 -18.95 -12.38
C LEU A 9 43.88 -19.38 -12.62
N LEU A 10 43.19 -19.73 -11.53
CA LEU A 10 41.74 -19.92 -11.50
C LEU A 10 41.06 -18.58 -11.84
N GLY A 11 40.42 -18.52 -13.01
CA GLY A 11 39.49 -17.44 -13.34
C GLY A 11 38.16 -17.66 -12.64
N THR A 12 37.83 -16.79 -11.68
CA THR A 12 36.58 -16.81 -10.93
C THR A 12 35.41 -16.41 -11.84
N LEU A 13 34.45 -17.33 -11.99
CA LEU A 13 33.20 -17.15 -12.71
C LEU A 13 32.29 -16.19 -11.90
N ALA A 14 32.08 -14.97 -12.40
CA ALA A 14 31.10 -14.05 -11.83
C ALA A 14 29.68 -14.49 -12.24
N ILE A 15 28.94 -15.09 -11.31
CA ILE A 15 27.53 -15.43 -11.49
C ILE A 15 26.73 -14.14 -11.40
N ALA A 16 26.20 -13.67 -12.54
CA ALA A 16 25.19 -12.62 -12.57
C ALA A 16 23.89 -13.19 -11.98
N VAL A 17 23.60 -12.85 -10.73
CA VAL A 17 22.31 -13.13 -10.11
C VAL A 17 21.28 -12.20 -10.75
N ALA A 18 20.59 -12.69 -11.78
CA ALA A 18 19.37 -12.08 -12.25
C ALA A 18 18.31 -12.28 -11.16
N SER A 19 18.06 -11.24 -10.36
CA SER A 19 16.92 -11.23 -9.44
C SER A 19 15.64 -11.24 -10.27
N LEU A 20 14.97 -12.40 -10.36
CA LEU A 20 13.60 -12.47 -10.81
C LEU A 20 12.74 -11.77 -9.74
N CYS A 21 12.42 -10.49 -9.97
CA CYS A 21 11.43 -9.78 -9.18
C CYS A 21 10.06 -10.41 -9.45
N SER A 22 9.65 -11.37 -8.62
CA SER A 22 8.25 -11.78 -8.54
C SER A 22 7.44 -10.58 -8.06
N SER A 23 6.75 -9.91 -8.98
CA SER A 23 5.91 -8.76 -8.68
C SER A 23 4.66 -9.23 -7.94
N ALA A 24 4.75 -9.42 -6.63
CA ALA A 24 3.58 -9.25 -5.78
C ALA A 24 3.04 -7.84 -6.05
N ASN A 25 1.72 -7.71 -6.21
CA ASN A 25 0.99 -6.45 -6.28
C ASN A 25 1.08 -5.74 -4.92
N ALA A 26 2.29 -5.42 -4.48
CA ALA A 26 2.54 -4.60 -3.32
C ALA A 26 2.18 -3.18 -3.73
N CYS A 27 1.03 -2.72 -3.25
CA CYS A 27 0.76 -1.30 -3.14
C CYS A 27 1.91 -0.66 -2.34
N ALA A 28 2.22 0.60 -2.61
CA ALA A 28 3.06 1.33 -1.70
C ALA A 28 2.31 1.51 -0.36
N GLN A 29 3.00 1.95 0.69
CA GLN A 29 2.36 2.26 1.96
C GLN A 29 1.85 3.70 1.97
N LEU A 30 0.91 4.01 2.87
CA LEU A 30 0.53 5.38 3.21
C LEU A 30 1.75 6.24 3.55
N GLY A 31 1.76 7.48 3.04
CA GLY A 31 2.90 8.39 3.07
C GLY A 31 4.06 7.99 2.15
N GLY A 32 3.90 6.94 1.35
CA GLY A 32 4.82 6.55 0.28
C GLY A 32 4.57 7.34 -1.01
N VAL A 33 5.29 6.98 -2.07
CA VAL A 33 5.18 7.63 -3.39
C VAL A 33 4.44 6.74 -4.37
N MET A 34 3.45 7.31 -5.05
CA MET A 34 2.74 6.72 -6.18
C MET A 34 3.65 6.68 -7.41
N ALA A 35 4.62 5.77 -7.40
CA ALA A 35 5.55 5.59 -8.50
C ALA A 35 4.84 4.98 -9.73
N PRO A 36 5.28 5.31 -10.96
CA PRO A 36 4.90 4.57 -12.16
C PRO A 36 5.29 3.09 -12.01
N ARG A 37 4.44 2.18 -12.47
CA ARG A 37 4.71 0.75 -12.42
C ARG A 37 4.36 0.10 -13.75
N ALA A 38 5.34 -0.60 -14.32
CA ALA A 38 5.14 -1.34 -15.57
C ALA A 38 4.01 -2.37 -15.38
N GLY A 39 3.07 -2.41 -16.34
CA GLY A 39 1.91 -3.30 -16.30
C GLY A 39 0.73 -2.81 -15.48
N MET A 40 0.83 -1.67 -14.78
CA MET A 40 -0.32 -1.04 -14.12
C MET A 40 -0.88 0.12 -14.95
N SER A 41 -2.20 0.33 -14.85
CA SER A 41 -2.85 1.49 -15.47
C SER A 41 -2.30 2.81 -14.90
N ALA A 42 -2.23 3.82 -15.75
CA ALA A 42 -1.83 5.16 -15.33
C ALA A 42 -2.85 5.73 -14.32
N PRO A 43 -2.40 6.48 -13.30
CA PRO A 43 -3.32 7.10 -12.35
C PRO A 43 -4.27 8.09 -13.04
N GLN A 44 -5.54 8.03 -12.68
CA GLN A 44 -6.57 8.96 -13.14
C GLN A 44 -6.56 10.23 -12.27
N SER A 45 -6.75 11.40 -12.88
CA SER A 45 -6.87 12.65 -12.13
C SER A 45 -8.29 12.82 -11.58
N LEU A 46 -8.42 13.21 -10.31
CA LEU A 46 -9.67 13.49 -9.62
C LEU A 46 -9.66 14.89 -9.03
N LEU A 47 -10.84 15.47 -8.82
CA LEU A 47 -11.02 16.76 -8.14
C LEU A 47 -10.12 17.86 -8.71
N ASN A 48 -10.15 18.03 -10.04
CA ASN A 48 -9.32 19.00 -10.77
C ASN A 48 -7.80 18.83 -10.55
N GLY A 49 -7.35 17.60 -10.28
CA GLY A 49 -5.93 17.29 -10.07
C GLY A 49 -5.45 17.38 -8.63
N ALA A 50 -6.35 17.65 -7.67
CA ALA A 50 -6.01 17.57 -6.25
C ALA A 50 -5.59 16.14 -5.85
N LEU A 51 -6.21 15.12 -6.46
CA LEU A 51 -5.92 13.72 -6.23
C LEU A 51 -5.63 12.95 -7.53
N ARG A 52 -4.85 11.90 -7.39
CA ARG A 52 -4.56 10.88 -8.40
C ARG A 52 -5.07 9.55 -7.87
N LEU A 53 -5.87 8.84 -8.66
CA LEU A 53 -6.43 7.54 -8.30
C LEU A 53 -5.76 6.45 -9.12
N ARG A 54 -5.29 5.39 -8.45
CA ARG A 54 -4.91 4.13 -9.11
C ARG A 54 -5.63 2.96 -8.48
N THR A 55 -6.34 2.20 -9.30
CA THR A 55 -7.06 1.00 -8.86
C THR A 55 -6.25 -0.26 -9.16
N SER A 56 -6.30 -1.22 -8.25
CA SER A 56 -5.73 -2.56 -8.39
C SER A 56 -6.65 -3.60 -7.73
N THR A 57 -6.42 -4.88 -8.02
CA THR A 57 -7.12 -5.98 -7.36
C THR A 57 -6.08 -6.93 -6.76
N ASP A 58 -6.23 -7.28 -5.49
CA ASP A 58 -5.33 -8.20 -4.81
C ASP A 58 -5.67 -9.68 -5.10
N ALA A 59 -4.87 -10.58 -4.54
CA ALA A 59 -5.07 -12.03 -4.71
C ALA A 59 -6.37 -12.55 -4.06
N GLY A 60 -6.96 -11.79 -3.13
CA GLY A 60 -8.23 -12.09 -2.49
C GLY A 60 -9.44 -11.54 -3.25
N ASN A 61 -9.24 -11.03 -4.48
CA ASN A 61 -10.27 -10.39 -5.28
C ASN A 61 -10.87 -9.13 -4.61
N THR A 62 -10.03 -8.42 -3.85
CA THR A 62 -10.37 -7.14 -3.24
C THR A 62 -9.85 -6.01 -4.10
N THR A 63 -10.77 -5.14 -4.53
CA THR A 63 -10.43 -3.92 -5.24
C THR A 63 -9.85 -2.92 -4.25
N ILE A 64 -8.67 -2.37 -4.57
CA ILE A 64 -7.96 -1.38 -3.77
C ILE A 64 -7.77 -0.13 -4.64
N ASN A 65 -8.28 0.99 -4.17
CA ASN A 65 -8.06 2.32 -4.75
C ASN A 65 -6.99 3.04 -3.94
N GLU A 66 -5.90 3.40 -4.58
CA GLU A 66 -4.81 4.20 -4.03
C GLU A 66 -4.99 5.66 -4.43
N TYR A 67 -4.96 6.56 -3.44
CA TYR A 67 -5.10 8.00 -3.66
C TYR A 67 -3.79 8.71 -3.35
N GLY A 68 -3.20 9.30 -4.39
CA GLY A 68 -2.03 10.15 -4.31
C GLY A 68 -2.37 11.64 -4.42
N THR A 69 -1.60 12.53 -3.82
CA THR A 69 -1.64 13.96 -4.10
C THR A 69 -1.11 14.26 -5.51
N SER A 70 -1.18 15.53 -5.93
CA SER A 70 -0.52 15.98 -7.18
C SER A 70 0.99 15.75 -7.19
N SER A 71 1.65 15.81 -6.02
CA SER A 71 3.07 15.47 -5.85
C SER A 71 3.34 13.96 -5.80
N GLY A 72 2.29 13.14 -5.76
CA GLY A 72 2.38 11.68 -5.75
C GLY A 72 2.52 11.06 -4.36
N GLU A 73 2.40 11.83 -3.27
CA GLU A 73 2.33 11.26 -1.92
C GLU A 73 1.01 10.49 -1.76
N ILE A 74 1.08 9.24 -1.32
CA ILE A 74 -0.10 8.42 -1.07
C ILE A 74 -0.72 8.81 0.26
N VAL A 75 -1.92 9.36 0.21
CA VAL A 75 -2.60 9.95 1.37
C VAL A 75 -3.83 9.17 1.80
N ALA A 76 -4.35 8.29 0.95
CA ALA A 76 -5.47 7.42 1.30
C ALA A 76 -5.52 6.12 0.48
N TYR A 77 -6.23 5.15 1.06
CA TYR A 77 -6.71 3.94 0.40
C TYR A 77 -8.20 3.79 0.64
N THR A 78 -8.91 3.23 -0.33
CA THR A 78 -10.21 2.58 -0.11
C THR A 78 -10.16 1.15 -0.64
N TRP A 79 -11.01 0.29 -0.09
CA TRP A 79 -11.10 -1.09 -0.53
C TRP A 79 -12.52 -1.61 -0.51
N GLN A 80 -12.79 -2.57 -1.40
CA GLN A 80 -14.04 -3.31 -1.44
C GLN A 80 -13.79 -4.71 -2.02
N GLY A 81 -14.25 -5.74 -1.32
CA GLY A 81 -14.03 -7.12 -1.76
C GLY A 81 -14.58 -8.19 -0.83
N PRO A 82 -14.42 -9.48 -1.20
CA PRO A 82 -14.83 -10.60 -0.36
C PRO A 82 -13.83 -10.85 0.78
N THR A 83 -12.63 -10.27 0.73
CA THR A 83 -11.59 -10.41 1.76
C THR A 83 -11.14 -9.05 2.28
N MET A 84 -10.57 -9.01 3.47
CA MET A 84 -9.88 -7.82 3.97
C MET A 84 -8.50 -7.72 3.30
N PRO A 85 -8.07 -6.55 2.80
CA PRO A 85 -6.71 -6.39 2.30
C PRO A 85 -5.69 -6.46 3.45
N ASP A 86 -4.40 -6.64 3.12
CA ASP A 86 -3.33 -6.54 4.10
C ASP A 86 -3.17 -5.08 4.59
N LEU A 87 -3.91 -4.74 5.66
CA LEU A 87 -3.85 -3.41 6.26
C LEU A 87 -2.46 -3.08 6.82
N ALA A 88 -1.67 -4.06 7.24
CA ALA A 88 -0.33 -3.77 7.73
C ALA A 88 0.57 -3.28 6.58
N ALA A 89 0.44 -3.89 5.39
CA ALA A 89 1.14 -3.46 4.19
C ALA A 89 0.67 -2.08 3.70
N LEU A 90 -0.64 -1.83 3.65
CA LEU A 90 -1.20 -0.54 3.19
C LEU A 90 -0.86 0.61 4.13
N LEU A 91 -0.94 0.39 5.45
CA LEU A 91 -0.69 1.43 6.45
C LEU A 91 0.80 1.62 6.74
N GLY A 92 1.63 0.60 6.56
CA GLY A 92 3.06 0.68 6.79
C GLY A 92 3.40 1.15 8.21
N LYS A 93 4.16 2.25 8.32
CA LYS A 93 4.54 2.86 9.61
C LYS A 93 3.35 3.23 10.51
N TYR A 94 2.16 3.46 9.95
CA TYR A 94 0.96 3.83 10.70
C TYR A 94 0.21 2.62 11.28
N ALA A 95 0.57 1.39 10.88
CA ALA A 95 -0.10 0.17 11.33
C ALA A 95 -0.03 -0.02 12.86
N GLY A 96 1.04 0.45 13.51
CA GLY A 96 1.17 0.43 14.97
C GLY A 96 0.14 1.31 15.68
N SER A 97 -0.03 2.56 15.21
CA SER A 97 -1.02 3.50 15.76
C SER A 97 -2.45 2.98 15.58
N TYR A 98 -2.74 2.42 14.39
CA TYR A 98 -4.02 1.77 14.12
C TYR A 98 -4.31 0.61 15.08
N ARG A 99 -3.37 -0.33 15.26
CA ARG A 99 -3.57 -1.47 16.18
C ARG A 99 -3.79 -1.03 17.62
N ALA A 100 -3.06 -0.02 18.09
CA ALA A 100 -3.24 0.54 19.43
C ALA A 100 -4.65 1.13 19.60
N GLY A 101 -5.13 1.89 18.60
CA GLY A 101 -6.49 2.43 18.62
C GLY A 101 -7.57 1.34 18.54
N ALA A 102 -7.37 0.32 17.71
CA ALA A 102 -8.29 -0.80 17.57
C ALA A 102 -8.43 -1.60 18.88
N ALA A 103 -7.32 -1.86 19.58
CA ALA A 103 -7.32 -2.54 20.87
C ALA A 103 -8.09 -1.73 21.93
N ALA A 104 -7.83 -0.42 22.02
CA ALA A 104 -8.53 0.46 22.95
C ALA A 104 -10.04 0.56 22.68
N ALA A 105 -10.46 0.46 21.41
CA ALA A 105 -11.88 0.46 21.05
C ALA A 105 -12.58 -0.85 21.41
N ALA A 106 -11.88 -1.99 21.31
CA ALA A 106 -12.43 -3.30 21.65
C ALA A 106 -12.82 -3.42 23.14
N ASP A 107 -12.13 -2.69 24.02
CA ASP A 107 -12.36 -2.73 25.47
C ASP A 107 -13.57 -1.92 25.95
N GLY A 108 -14.21 -1.12 25.09
CA GLY A 108 -15.25 -0.18 25.55
C GLY A 108 -16.33 0.23 24.55
N ASN A 109 -16.26 -0.15 23.26
CA ASN A 109 -17.29 0.24 22.30
C ASN A 109 -17.42 -0.70 21.09
N LEU A 110 -18.66 -1.01 20.68
CA LEU A 110 -18.98 -1.87 19.53
C LEU A 110 -18.68 -1.22 18.16
N HIS A 111 -18.13 0.00 18.15
CA HIS A 111 -17.74 0.74 16.94
C HIS A 111 -16.30 0.44 16.48
N ALA A 112 -15.84 -0.80 16.64
CA ALA A 112 -14.54 -1.28 16.12
C ALA A 112 -14.39 -1.06 14.58
N SER A 113 -15.47 -0.67 13.91
CA SER A 113 -15.52 -0.22 12.53
C SER A 113 -14.84 1.13 12.25
N ARG A 114 -14.51 1.94 13.26
CA ARG A 114 -13.81 3.22 13.06
C ARG A 114 -12.74 3.45 14.11
N VAL A 115 -11.50 3.54 13.67
CA VAL A 115 -10.34 3.86 14.51
C VAL A 115 -9.82 5.24 14.13
N VAL A 116 -9.85 6.15 15.09
CA VAL A 116 -9.38 7.54 14.92
C VAL A 116 -8.08 7.71 15.68
N ARG A 117 -7.00 8.01 14.96
CA ARG A 117 -5.72 8.41 15.54
C ARG A 117 -5.29 9.76 14.94
N PRO A 118 -4.43 10.52 15.63
CA PRO A 118 -3.94 11.80 15.09
C PRO A 118 -3.19 11.67 13.76
N ASP A 119 -2.55 10.51 13.53
CA ASP A 119 -1.68 10.23 12.39
C ASP A 119 -2.36 9.42 11.29
N VAL A 120 -3.41 8.67 11.61
CA VAL A 120 -4.15 7.84 10.66
C VAL A 120 -5.59 7.63 11.13
N ILE A 121 -6.53 7.68 10.19
CA ILE A 121 -7.91 7.27 10.43
C ILE A 121 -8.20 6.06 9.56
N VAL A 122 -8.82 5.04 10.15
CA VAL A 122 -9.20 3.81 9.46
C VAL A 122 -10.67 3.53 9.74
N GLU A 123 -11.44 3.32 8.68
CA GLU A 123 -12.83 2.90 8.73
C GLU A 123 -12.97 1.56 8.01
N SER A 124 -13.52 0.58 8.70
CA SER A 124 -13.66 -0.80 8.24
C SER A 124 -15.08 -1.29 8.51
N GLY A 125 -15.72 -1.88 7.51
CA GLY A 125 -17.05 -2.45 7.63
C GLY A 125 -17.38 -3.28 6.40
N GLY A 126 -18.65 -3.27 5.99
CA GLY A 126 -19.09 -3.87 4.75
C GLY A 126 -20.43 -4.60 4.87
N PRO A 127 -21.00 -5.03 3.74
CA PRO A 127 -22.23 -5.80 3.71
C PRO A 127 -22.02 -7.18 4.33
N MET A 128 -23.13 -7.87 4.63
CA MET A 128 -23.09 -9.27 5.05
C MET A 128 -22.35 -10.09 3.98
N ARG A 129 -21.14 -10.56 4.29
CA ARG A 129 -20.20 -11.31 3.41
C ARG A 129 -19.25 -10.48 2.52
N GLY A 130 -19.07 -9.19 2.80
CA GLY A 130 -18.07 -8.38 2.11
C GLY A 130 -17.36 -7.42 3.06
N TYR A 131 -16.14 -7.06 2.71
CA TYR A 131 -15.36 -6.03 3.37
C TYR A 131 -15.36 -4.77 2.50
N ALA A 132 -15.59 -3.63 3.13
CA ALA A 132 -15.41 -2.33 2.55
C ALA A 132 -14.82 -1.39 3.59
N GLY A 133 -14.00 -0.46 3.16
CA GLY A 133 -13.39 0.47 4.09
C GLY A 133 -12.44 1.45 3.44
N ARG A 134 -11.85 2.29 4.27
CA ARG A 134 -10.93 3.34 3.87
C ARG A 134 -9.95 3.68 4.97
N ALA A 135 -8.77 4.13 4.58
CA ALA A 135 -7.75 4.64 5.47
C ALA A 135 -7.12 5.89 4.89
N TRP A 136 -6.86 6.91 5.70
CA TRP A 136 -6.22 8.15 5.23
C TRP A 136 -5.40 8.84 6.31
N LEU A 137 -4.49 9.71 5.85
CA LEU A 137 -3.75 10.62 6.72
C LEU A 137 -4.55 11.92 6.87
N PRO A 138 -5.08 12.24 8.06
CA PRO A 138 -5.93 13.43 8.23
C PRO A 138 -5.18 14.72 7.91
N GLY A 139 -3.88 14.79 8.20
CA GLY A 139 -3.04 15.96 7.92
C GLY A 139 -2.47 16.05 6.50
N ALA A 140 -2.70 15.06 5.63
CA ALA A 140 -2.14 15.03 4.28
C ALA A 140 -3.20 15.15 3.18
N LEU A 141 -4.50 15.23 3.52
CA LEU A 141 -5.53 15.51 2.52
C LEU A 141 -5.32 16.91 1.92
N PRO A 142 -5.35 17.06 0.58
CA PRO A 142 -5.23 18.36 -0.05
C PRO A 142 -6.34 19.34 0.39
N PRO A 143 -6.12 20.66 0.30
CA PRO A 143 -7.15 21.64 0.61
C PRO A 143 -8.46 21.40 -0.16
N GLY A 144 -9.58 21.39 0.56
CA GLY A 144 -10.91 21.15 -0.02
C GLY A 144 -11.25 19.67 -0.27
N VAL A 145 -10.31 18.75 -0.04
CA VAL A 145 -10.55 17.30 -0.10
C VAL A 145 -10.95 16.80 1.28
N THR A 146 -12.02 16.03 1.33
CA THR A 146 -12.56 15.41 2.55
C THR A 146 -12.56 13.89 2.45
N ALA A 147 -12.82 13.20 3.56
CA ALA A 147 -12.92 11.74 3.55
C ALA A 147 -14.09 11.22 2.70
N ASP A 148 -15.14 12.04 2.47
CA ASP A 148 -16.30 11.70 1.63
C ASP A 148 -15.95 11.68 0.13
N ASP A 149 -14.82 12.28 -0.26
CA ASP A 149 -14.33 12.24 -1.64
C ASP A 149 -13.64 10.93 -1.99
N LEU A 150 -13.30 10.11 -0.98
CA LEU A 150 -12.65 8.80 -1.12
C LEU A 150 -13.73 7.72 -1.35
N ARG A 151 -13.60 6.95 -2.44
CA ARG A 151 -14.66 6.08 -2.98
C ARG A 151 -14.26 4.63 -3.07
#